data_AF-C9LS22-F1
#
_entry.id   AF-C9LS22-F1
#
_cell.length_a   1.000
_cell.length_b   1.000
_cell.length_c   1.000
_cell.angle_alpha   90.00
_cell.angle_beta   90.00
_cell.angle_gamma   90.00
#
_symmetry.space_group_name_H-M   'P 1'
#
loop_
_entity.id
_entity.type
_entity.pdbx_description
1 polymer ?
#
loop_
_entity_poly.entity_id
_entity_poly.type
_entity_poly.pdbx_seq_one_letter_code
_entity_poly.pdbx_strand_id
1 'polypeptide(L)'
;MTVDFDGRGIIYDVTELDELVLAYATTIHKAQGSEYPIVVMPFTMSHYVMLQRNLLYTGVTRAKKILVLVGEKKAVGMAIKNERTSVRNTKLSERLG
;
A
#
# COMPACT_ATOMS: atom_id res chain seq x y z
N MET A 1 -27.68 6.26 -4.69
CA MET A 1 -26.83 6.89 -3.65
C MET A 1 -25.94 7.93 -4.33
N THR A 2 -25.74 9.11 -3.75
CA THR A 2 -24.83 10.12 -4.33
C THR A 2 -23.49 10.09 -3.61
N VAL A 3 -22.39 9.95 -4.35
CA VAL A 3 -21.01 9.98 -3.85
C VAL A 3 -20.29 11.17 -4.45
N ASP A 4 -19.60 11.95 -3.60
CA ASP A 4 -18.78 13.06 -4.03
C ASP A 4 -17.35 12.60 -4.36
N PHE A 5 -16.97 12.72 -5.63
CA PHE A 5 -15.61 12.50 -6.12
C PHE A 5 -14.97 13.83 -6.52
N ASP A 6 -14.18 14.41 -5.62
CA ASP A 6 -13.45 15.66 -5.84
C ASP A 6 -14.36 16.83 -6.29
N GLY A 7 -15.50 16.99 -5.61
CA GLY A 7 -16.50 18.03 -5.90
C GLY A 7 -17.48 17.63 -7.01
N ARG A 8 -17.37 16.42 -7.57
CA ARG A 8 -18.29 15.89 -8.57
C ARG A 8 -19.20 14.86 -7.93
N GLY A 9 -20.47 15.22 -7.76
CA GLY A 9 -21.51 14.28 -7.32
C GLY A 9 -21.82 13.27 -8.42
N ILE A 10 -21.49 12.00 -8.18
CA ILE A 10 -21.84 10.87 -9.05
C ILE A 10 -22.96 10.08 -8.37
N ILE A 11 -24.00 9.76 -9.13
CA ILE A 11 -25.12 8.94 -8.66
C ILE A 11 -24.81 7.49 -9.00
N TYR A 12 -24.81 6.64 -7.98
CA TYR A 12 -24.71 5.19 -8.09
C TYR A 12 -26.09 4.58 -7.86
N ASP A 13 -26.51 3.66 -8.73
CA ASP A 13 -27.66 2.80 -8.46
C ASP A 13 -27.33 1.81 -7.32
N VAL A 14 -28.38 1.25 -6.70
CA VAL A 14 -28.22 0.20 -5.68
C VAL A 14 -27.47 -1.01 -6.24
N THR A 15 -27.65 -1.32 -7.53
CA THR A 15 -26.96 -2.43 -8.20
C THR A 15 -25.47 -2.21 -8.44
N GLU A 16 -24.97 -0.98 -8.27
CA GLU A 16 -23.57 -0.60 -8.54
C GLU A 16 -22.77 -0.36 -7.23
N LEU A 17 -23.41 -0.55 -6.07
CA LEU A 17 -22.78 -0.26 -4.78
C LEU A 17 -21.61 -1.19 -4.44
N ASP A 18 -21.50 -2.35 -5.07
CA ASP A 18 -20.39 -3.29 -4.93
C ASP A 18 -19.10 -2.80 -5.58
N GLU A 19 -19.17 -1.79 -6.46
CA GLU A 19 -18.00 -1.10 -7.00
C GLU A 19 -17.32 -0.19 -5.97
N LEU A 20 -18.01 0.16 -4.89
CA LEU A 20 -17.51 1.03 -3.82
C LEU A 20 -17.01 0.21 -2.64
N VAL A 21 -15.83 0.58 -2.14
CA VAL A 21 -15.23 -0.04 -0.96
C VAL A 21 -14.86 1.05 0.04
N LEU A 22 -15.10 0.77 1.33
CA LEU A 22 -14.70 1.67 2.42
C LEU A 22 -13.20 1.96 2.37
N ALA A 23 -12.85 3.24 2.48
CA ALA A 23 -11.47 3.72 2.39
C ALA A 23 -10.86 4.17 3.73
N TYR A 24 -11.47 3.79 4.87
CA TYR A 24 -10.93 4.10 6.21
C TYR A 24 -9.51 3.54 6.42
N ALA A 25 -9.23 2.41 5.79
CA ALA A 25 -7.89 1.86 5.64
C ALA A 25 -7.68 1.49 4.17
N THR A 26 -6.48 1.73 3.67
CA THR A 26 -6.11 1.38 2.30
C THR A 26 -4.82 0.58 2.29
N THR A 27 -4.61 -0.18 1.21
CA THR A 27 -3.38 -0.96 1.05
C THR A 27 -2.23 -0.05 0.59
N ILE A 28 -0.99 -0.44 0.91
CA ILE A 28 0.21 0.29 0.45
C ILE A 28 0.22 0.40 -1.08
N HIS A 29 -0.24 -0.64 -1.78
CA HIS A 29 -0.35 -0.66 -3.24
C HIS A 29 -1.34 0.39 -3.76
N LYS A 30 -2.53 0.50 -3.16
CA LYS A 30 -3.52 1.52 -3.53
C LYS A 30 -3.08 2.94 -3.17
N ALA A 31 -2.19 3.10 -2.19
CA ALA A 31 -1.62 4.39 -1.80
C ALA A 31 -0.36 4.80 -2.61
N GLN A 32 0.03 4.03 -3.64
CA GLN A 32 1.15 4.40 -4.51
C GLN A 32 0.87 5.73 -5.21
N GLY A 33 1.88 6.61 -5.28
CA GLY A 33 1.74 8.00 -5.75
C GLY A 33 1.17 8.99 -4.72
N SER A 34 0.42 8.53 -3.72
CA SER A 34 -0.14 9.40 -2.67
C SER A 34 0.77 9.58 -1.46
N GLU A 35 0.61 10.69 -0.75
CA GLU A 35 1.33 10.97 0.50
C GLU A 35 0.42 11.66 1.52
N TYR A 36 0.62 11.34 2.79
CA TYR A 36 -0.23 11.79 3.90
C TYR A 36 0.62 12.41 5.01
N PRO A 37 0.15 13.46 5.71
CA PRO A 37 0.89 14.06 6.82
C PRO A 37 1.30 13.04 7.89
N ILE A 38 0.40 12.12 8.22
CA ILE A 38 0.57 11.08 9.22
C ILE A 38 0.08 9.76 8.64
N VAL A 39 0.84 8.68 8.82
CA VAL A 39 0.43 7.32 8.43
C VAL A 39 0.50 6.42 9.66
N VAL A 40 -0.58 5.68 9.91
CA VAL A 40 -0.61 4.57 10.86
C VAL A 40 -0.61 3.29 10.05
N MET A 41 0.44 2.47 10.20
CA MET A 41 0.64 1.29 9.37
C MET A 41 0.74 0.03 10.24
N PRO A 42 -0.29 -0.83 10.21
CA PRO A 42 -0.22 -2.16 10.81
C PRO A 42 0.85 -3.01 10.12
N PHE A 43 1.71 -3.64 10.92
CA PHE A 43 2.80 -4.47 10.42
C PHE A 43 3.00 -5.70 11.30
N THR A 44 2.31 -6.79 10.94
CA THR A 44 2.17 -8.00 11.77
C THR A 44 2.61 -9.24 11.00
N MET A 45 2.90 -10.32 11.73
CA MET A 45 3.26 -11.62 11.15
C MET A 45 2.09 -12.26 10.37
N SER A 46 0.84 -11.87 10.58
CA SER A 46 -0.33 -12.36 9.82
C SER A 46 -0.22 -12.08 8.32
N HIS A 47 0.57 -11.09 7.91
CA HIS A 47 0.82 -10.74 6.51
C HIS A 47 2.19 -11.21 6.02
N TYR A 48 2.68 -12.35 6.51
CA TYR A 48 4.07 -12.78 6.33
C TYR A 48 4.57 -12.76 4.88
N VAL A 49 3.73 -13.14 3.91
CA VAL A 49 4.08 -13.17 2.47
C VAL A 49 4.45 -11.77 1.96
N MET A 50 3.80 -10.73 2.50
CA MET A 50 3.98 -9.34 2.10
C MET A 50 5.09 -8.63 2.90
N LEU A 51 5.74 -9.30 3.85
CA LEU A 51 6.85 -8.72 4.63
C LEU A 51 8.13 -8.68 3.78
N GLN A 52 8.17 -7.70 2.87
CA GLN A 52 9.26 -7.44 1.94
C GLN A 52 9.82 -6.03 2.14
N ARG A 53 11.12 -5.85 1.86
CA ARG A 53 11.81 -4.56 2.08
C ARG A 53 11.22 -3.43 1.24
N ASN A 54 10.93 -3.70 -0.03
CA ASN A 54 10.33 -2.73 -0.94
C ASN A 54 8.94 -2.27 -0.47
N LEU A 55 8.12 -3.18 0.06
CA LEU A 55 6.79 -2.83 0.57
C LEU A 55 6.89 -1.96 1.82
N LEU A 56 7.76 -2.32 2.76
CA LEU A 56 8.03 -1.51 3.96
C LEU A 56 8.53 -0.12 3.56
N TYR A 57 9.50 -0.03 2.64
CA TYR A 57 10.01 1.24 2.13
C TYR A 57 8.92 2.09 1.48
N THR A 58 8.08 1.47 0.65
CA THR A 58 6.96 2.16 0.00
C THR A 58 5.99 2.71 1.03
N GLY A 59 5.62 1.92 2.05
CA GLY A 59 4.76 2.34 3.15
C GLY A 59 5.36 3.52 3.94
N VAL A 60 6.66 3.47 4.24
CA VAL A 60 7.38 4.54 4.95
C VAL A 60 7.33 5.85 4.16
N THR A 61 7.57 5.80 2.85
CA THR A 61 7.53 7.01 1.99
C THR A 61 6.12 7.54 1.74
N ARG A 62 5.05 6.89 2.24
CA ARG A 62 3.70 7.49 2.22
C ARG A 62 3.53 8.55 3.31
N ALA A 63 4.37 8.55 4.35
CA ALA A 63 4.29 9.49 5.46
C ALA A 63 5.16 10.73 5.22
N LYS A 64 4.55 11.92 5.24
CA LYS A 64 5.27 13.20 5.09
C LYS A 64 5.95 13.67 6.37
N LYS A 65 5.34 13.40 7.53
CA LYS A 65 5.84 13.90 8.83
C LYS A 65 6.00 12.80 9.86
N ILE A 66 4.97 11.99 10.06
CA ILE A 66 4.94 10.97 11.12
C ILE A 66 4.50 9.63 10.54
N LEU A 67 5.28 8.59 10.83
CA LEU A 67 4.90 7.20 10.63
C LEU A 67 4.75 6.52 11.98
N VAL A 68 3.57 5.95 12.22
CA VAL A 68 3.30 5.08 13.38
C VAL A 68 3.20 3.64 12.89
N LEU A 69 4.22 2.84 13.15
CA LEU A 69 4.20 1.40 12.90
C LEU A 69 3.55 0.67 14.08
N VAL A 70 2.46 -0.05 13.81
CA VAL A 70 1.73 -0.81 14.84
C VAL A 70 1.87 -2.30 14.57
N GLY A 71 2.53 -3.02 15.45
CA GLY A 71 2.67 -4.47 15.33
C GLY A 71 3.97 -5.00 15.93
N GLU A 72 4.58 -5.96 15.27
CA GLU A 72 5.62 -6.80 15.86
C GLU A 72 7.01 -6.43 15.34
N LYS A 73 7.97 -6.24 16.25
CA LYS A 73 9.39 -6.02 15.88
C LYS A 73 9.94 -7.12 14.97
N LYS A 74 9.47 -8.37 15.15
CA LYS A 74 9.83 -9.52 14.31
C LYS A 74 9.37 -9.34 12.87
N ALA A 75 8.16 -8.83 12.64
CA ALA A 75 7.63 -8.58 11.31
C ALA A 75 8.46 -7.52 10.56
N VAL A 76 8.81 -6.43 11.26
CA VAL A 76 9.72 -5.40 10.74
C VAL A 76 11.09 -5.97 10.42
N GLY A 77 11.69 -6.72 11.35
CA GLY A 77 13.00 -7.35 11.14
C GLY A 77 13.01 -8.33 9.97
N MET A 78 11.93 -9.09 9.76
CA MET A 78 11.79 -9.98 8.62
C MET A 78 11.67 -9.21 7.31
N ALA A 79 10.83 -8.18 7.25
CA ALA A 79 10.69 -7.35 6.05
C ALA A 79 12.00 -6.66 5.67
N ILE A 80 12.75 -6.13 6.66
CA ILE A 80 14.06 -5.53 6.41
C ILE A 80 15.03 -6.57 5.84
N LYS A 81 15.08 -7.79 6.37
CA LYS A 81 16.00 -8.83 5.87
C LYS A 81 15.56 -9.44 4.54
N ASN A 82 14.29 -9.29 4.16
CA ASN A 82 13.73 -9.88 2.95
C ASN A 82 14.03 -9.02 1.72
N GLU A 83 15.23 -9.23 1.17
CA GLU A 83 15.70 -8.67 -0.10
C GLU A 83 15.27 -9.48 -1.32
N ARG A 84 14.40 -10.49 -1.16
CA ARG A 84 13.85 -11.25 -2.29
C ARG A 84 12.87 -10.38 -3.06
N THR A 85 13.38 -9.38 -3.76
CA THR A 85 12.71 -8.83 -4.93
C THR A 85 12.57 -10.02 -5.87
N SER A 86 11.33 -10.41 -6.18
CA SER A 86 11.06 -11.46 -7.16
C SER A 86 11.99 -11.23 -8.35
N VAL A 87 12.78 -12.24 -8.72
CA VAL A 87 13.61 -12.17 -9.93
C VAL A 87 12.64 -11.94 -11.06
N ARG A 88 12.59 -10.70 -11.54
CA ARG A 88 11.66 -10.31 -12.57
C ARG A 88 12.21 -10.84 -13.87
N ASN A 89 11.56 -11.87 -14.41
CA ASN A 89 11.90 -12.40 -15.72
C ASN A 89 11.58 -11.35 -16.80
N THR A 90 12.58 -10.57 -17.20
CA THR A 90 12.47 -9.53 -18.20
C THR A 90 13.75 -9.43 -19.01
N LYS A 91 13.64 -9.31 -20.34
CA LYS A 91 14.78 -9.13 -21.25
C LYS A 91 15.10 -7.66 -21.52
N LEU A 92 14.48 -6.74 -20.77
CA LEU A 92 14.62 -5.31 -21.05
C LEU A 92 16.06 -4.81 -20.81
N SER A 93 16.72 -5.27 -19.74
CA SER A 93 18.13 -4.95 -19.48
C SER A 93 19.04 -5.51 -20.58
N GLU A 94 18.85 -6.77 -20.98
CA GLU A 94 19.60 -7.39 -22.08
C GLU A 94 19.47 -6.62 -23.41
N ARG A 95 18.32 -5.97 -23.63
CA ARG A 95 18.05 -5.18 -24.84
C ARG A 95 18.60 -3.75 -24.78
N LEU A 96 18.81 -3.20 -23.59
CA LEU A 96 19.23 -1.79 -23.40
C LEU A 96 20.71 -1.63 -23.04
N GLY A 97 21.37 -2.67 -22.50
CA GLY A 97 22.77 -2.61 -22.06
C GLY A 97 22.92 -2.21 -20.60
#